data_AF-A0A258QL19-F1
#
_entry.id   AF-A0A258QL19-F1
#
_cell.length_a   1.000
_cell.length_b   1.000
_cell.length_c   1.000
_cell.angle_alpha   90.00
_cell.angle_beta   90.00
_cell.angle_gamma   90.00
#
_symmetry.space_group_name_H-M   'P 1'
#
loop_
_entity.id
_entity.type
_entity.pdbx_description
1 polymer ?
#
loop_
_entity_poly.entity_id
_entity_poly.type
_entity_poly.pdbx_seq_one_letter_code
_entity_poly.pdbx_strand_id
1 'polypeptide(L)'
;MEHAQLNFSYALGLDIGMASVGAAILADDHIHALHVRTFDKAETAKEGESLNLIRREARLTRRRIRRRAFRLLRLRRLLKREGLIASFEPADFADVTSPWASPWNWRAEGLERKLEPTEWAAVLYHLVKHRGFQSNRKSEVAEDEKAGQMLSGVSANQVRMKAGGWRTMGEMAARDEEFATAKRNKGGAYTHTFARADLEDELRELFAAQRQHANPHSSPEFEAAVHELLMARKPTLSGENLLKMVGKCTFEPSEYRAPKASHTAERFVWLTRLNNTRITGLGVTRALTDDERQALINLPFTQTKLTYKQARKAANLNEHERFIGLAYRADKDPESAVLFEAKAFHKLSKAYKDAGLKTEWARDAVNPERLDTLAFAQTAYKDDREAREYLAQQGIEPAIIEAVLHVSFSDFVRLSLKALRKIIPHMAAGMRYDEAVLAAGYQHHSDLNQAKTKTRRIPRINKEDFPNPVVYRALNQARKLVNAIIDEYGAPAAVHIELARDLSKPWDERKQIERDQKTFRDNKEKAAEKFRELFGQSPKKDQLDKLRLYDEQDGKCAYSLTPLDLRRLDEN
;
A
#
# COMPACT_ATOMS: atom_id res chain seq x y z
N MET A 1 -41.63 -4.79 -31.70
CA MET A 1 -42.26 -4.34 -30.45
C MET A 1 -42.06 -2.84 -30.40
N GLU A 2 -43.12 -2.09 -30.68
CA GLU A 2 -43.15 -0.64 -30.50
C GLU A 2 -42.92 -0.33 -29.02
N HIS A 3 -41.90 0.47 -28.73
CA HIS A 3 -41.61 0.91 -27.36
C HIS A 3 -42.70 1.91 -26.96
N ALA A 4 -43.36 1.68 -25.82
CA ALA A 4 -44.28 2.63 -25.23
C ALA A 4 -43.48 3.85 -24.73
N GLN A 5 -43.28 4.84 -25.60
CA GLN A 5 -42.83 6.15 -25.14
C GLN A 5 -43.91 6.69 -24.19
N LEU A 6 -43.51 6.99 -22.95
CA LEU A 6 -44.38 7.74 -22.06
C LEU A 6 -44.74 9.07 -22.74
N ASN A 7 -46.02 9.42 -22.72
CA ASN A 7 -46.52 10.69 -23.25
C ASN A 7 -46.22 11.89 -22.32
N PHE A 8 -45.39 11.70 -21.28
CA PHE A 8 -45.05 12.74 -20.31
C PHE A 8 -43.56 12.70 -19.95
N SER A 9 -43.04 13.85 -19.53
CA SER A 9 -41.68 14.01 -19.01
C SER A 9 -41.59 13.46 -17.58
N TYR A 10 -40.47 12.84 -17.23
CA TYR A 10 -40.27 12.31 -15.88
C TYR A 10 -38.85 12.56 -15.34
N ALA A 11 -38.75 12.66 -14.02
CA ALA A 11 -37.50 12.63 -13.28
C ALA A 11 -37.25 11.22 -12.71
N LEU A 12 -35.99 10.79 -12.72
CA LEU A 12 -35.58 9.50 -12.16
C LEU A 12 -34.86 9.70 -10.82
N GLY A 13 -35.48 9.30 -9.72
CA GLY A 13 -34.83 9.19 -8.42
C GLY A 13 -34.08 7.86 -8.29
N LEU A 14 -32.84 7.87 -7.80
CA LEU A 14 -32.02 6.68 -7.56
C LEU A 14 -31.47 6.69 -6.14
N ASP A 15 -31.68 5.60 -5.40
CA ASP A 15 -31.00 5.32 -4.14
C ASP A 15 -30.04 4.14 -4.36
N ILE A 16 -28.74 4.42 -4.38
CA ILE A 16 -27.70 3.42 -4.66
C ILE A 16 -27.03 3.00 -3.35
N GLY A 17 -27.43 1.82 -2.87
CA GLY A 17 -26.83 1.14 -1.74
C GLY A 17 -25.77 0.11 -2.11
N MET A 18 -25.19 -0.52 -1.08
CA MET A 18 -24.18 -1.57 -1.25
C MET A 18 -24.72 -2.90 -1.78
N ALA A 19 -26.03 -3.15 -1.64
CA ALA A 19 -26.70 -4.41 -1.97
C ALA A 19 -28.06 -4.22 -2.65
N SER A 20 -28.44 -2.97 -2.90
CA SER A 20 -29.71 -2.60 -3.51
C SER A 20 -29.56 -1.33 -4.31
N VAL A 21 -30.33 -1.22 -5.39
CA VAL A 21 -30.60 0.06 -6.06
C VAL A 21 -32.10 0.27 -6.10
N GLY A 22 -32.59 1.29 -5.40
CA GLY A 22 -33.95 1.79 -5.54
C GLY A 22 -34.04 2.77 -6.71
N ALA A 23 -35.13 2.73 -7.46
CA ALA A 23 -35.44 3.70 -8.49
C ALA A 23 -36.91 4.13 -8.40
N ALA A 24 -37.16 5.43 -8.56
CA ALA A 24 -38.49 6.01 -8.62
C ALA A 24 -38.64 6.83 -9.90
N ILE A 25 -39.68 6.54 -10.68
CA ILE A 25 -40.08 7.32 -11.84
C ILE A 25 -41.10 8.34 -11.35
N LEU A 26 -40.73 9.61 -11.39
CA LEU A 26 -41.52 10.73 -10.86
C LEU A 26 -42.06 11.55 -12.02
N ALA A 27 -43.38 11.57 -12.16
CA ALA A 27 -44.06 12.59 -12.95
C ALA A 27 -44.21 13.86 -12.10
N ASP A 28 -44.75 14.94 -12.69
CA ASP A 28 -44.86 16.23 -12.02
C ASP A 28 -45.82 16.20 -10.81
N ASP A 29 -46.84 15.34 -10.83
CA ASP A 29 -47.93 15.27 -9.85
C ASP A 29 -48.04 13.93 -9.11
N HIS A 30 -47.35 12.88 -9.57
CA HIS A 30 -47.43 11.55 -8.97
C HIS A 30 -46.16 10.71 -9.16
N ILE A 31 -46.08 9.63 -8.37
CA ILE A 31 -45.08 8.58 -8.57
C ILE A 31 -45.63 7.60 -9.60
N HIS A 32 -44.98 7.53 -10.77
CA HIS A 32 -45.42 6.63 -11.84
C HIS A 32 -45.05 5.18 -11.57
N ALA A 33 -43.81 4.93 -11.13
CA ALA A 33 -43.32 3.58 -10.86
C ALA A 33 -42.20 3.59 -9.81
N LEU A 34 -42.08 2.46 -9.11
CA LEU A 34 -41.01 2.18 -8.14
C LEU A 34 -40.37 0.83 -8.50
N HIS A 35 -39.04 0.80 -8.49
CA HIS A 35 -38.28 -0.42 -8.72
C HIS A 35 -37.22 -0.60 -7.64
N VAL A 36 -36.97 -1.85 -7.26
CA VAL A 36 -35.87 -2.20 -6.36
C VAL A 36 -35.08 -3.35 -6.96
N ARG A 37 -33.80 -3.10 -7.22
CA ARG A 37 -32.85 -4.12 -7.68
C ARG A 37 -31.96 -4.55 -6.53
N THR A 38 -32.19 -5.73 -5.97
CA THR A 38 -31.31 -6.33 -4.96
C THR A 38 -30.19 -7.16 -5.59
N PHE A 39 -29.04 -7.25 -4.91
CA PHE A 39 -27.87 -8.02 -5.34
C PHE A 39 -26.92 -8.33 -4.18
N ASP A 40 -26.15 -9.39 -4.30
CA ASP A 40 -25.17 -9.76 -3.27
C ASP A 40 -24.05 -8.74 -3.15
N LYS A 41 -23.60 -8.49 -1.92
CA LYS A 41 -22.41 -7.67 -1.65
C LYS A 41 -21.15 -8.34 -2.22
N ALA A 42 -20.17 -7.54 -2.63
CA ALA A 42 -18.92 -8.03 -3.23
C ALA A 42 -17.81 -8.32 -2.21
N GLU A 43 -18.18 -8.75 -1.00
CA GLU A 43 -17.32 -8.97 0.16
C GLU A 43 -17.77 -10.18 0.98
N THR A 44 -16.92 -10.72 1.86
CA THR A 44 -17.31 -11.81 2.77
C THR A 44 -18.23 -11.33 3.89
N ALA A 45 -19.20 -12.15 4.26
CA ALA A 45 -20.18 -11.80 5.29
C ALA A 45 -19.55 -11.66 6.70
N LYS A 46 -18.51 -12.44 7.00
CA LYS A 46 -17.91 -12.54 8.34
C LYS A 46 -16.84 -11.48 8.60
N GLU A 47 -15.97 -11.22 7.62
CA GLU A 47 -14.75 -10.41 7.80
C GLU A 47 -14.71 -9.18 6.88
N GLY A 48 -15.70 -8.99 6.00
CA GLY A 48 -15.73 -7.85 5.08
C GLY A 48 -14.62 -7.88 4.03
N GLU A 49 -13.93 -9.03 3.88
CA GLU A 49 -12.82 -9.15 2.96
C GLU A 49 -13.31 -9.18 1.52
N SER A 50 -12.52 -8.63 0.61
CA SER A 50 -12.82 -8.73 -0.82
C SER A 50 -12.78 -10.20 -1.27
N LEU A 51 -13.82 -10.67 -1.98
CA LEU A 51 -13.81 -12.00 -2.61
C LEU A 51 -12.61 -12.22 -3.57
N ASN A 52 -12.08 -11.11 -4.14
CA ASN A 52 -10.89 -11.15 -4.97
C ASN A 52 -9.60 -11.42 -4.18
N LEU A 53 -9.54 -11.02 -2.90
CA LEU A 53 -8.40 -11.27 -2.01
C LEU A 53 -8.27 -12.78 -1.76
N ILE A 54 -9.34 -13.42 -1.28
CA ILE A 54 -9.39 -14.87 -1.02
C ILE A 54 -9.02 -15.66 -2.29
N ARG A 55 -9.63 -15.30 -3.43
CA ARG A 55 -9.29 -15.93 -4.72
C ARG A 55 -7.82 -15.74 -5.06
N ARG A 56 -7.26 -14.55 -4.83
CA ARG A 56 -5.86 -14.23 -5.11
C ARG A 56 -4.93 -15.05 -4.24
N GLU A 57 -5.19 -15.16 -2.94
CA GLU A 57 -4.38 -15.92 -1.98
C GLU A 57 -4.41 -17.42 -2.27
N ALA A 58 -5.59 -17.99 -2.49
CA ALA A 58 -5.73 -19.39 -2.87
C ALA A 58 -4.98 -19.69 -4.18
N ARG A 59 -5.04 -18.77 -5.15
CA ARG A 59 -4.27 -18.87 -6.41
C ARG A 59 -2.76 -18.77 -6.18
N LEU A 60 -2.30 -17.91 -5.28
CA LEU A 60 -0.88 -17.79 -4.92
C LEU A 60 -0.37 -19.08 -4.27
N THR A 61 -1.14 -19.66 -3.33
CA THR A 61 -0.81 -20.94 -2.69
C THR A 61 -0.75 -22.08 -3.70
N ARG A 62 -1.75 -22.21 -4.59
CA ARG A 62 -1.73 -23.22 -5.67
C ARG A 62 -0.51 -23.08 -6.57
N ARG A 63 -0.16 -21.85 -6.97
CA ARG A 63 1.03 -21.57 -7.79
C ARG A 63 2.31 -21.98 -7.05
N ARG A 64 2.43 -21.69 -5.76
CA ARG A 64 3.57 -22.06 -4.92
C ARG A 64 3.74 -23.58 -4.84
N ILE A 65 2.66 -24.30 -4.55
CA ILE A 65 2.64 -25.78 -4.48
C ILE A 65 3.05 -26.37 -5.83
N ARG A 66 2.37 -25.97 -6.91
CA ARG A 66 2.65 -26.46 -8.27
C ARG A 66 4.11 -26.22 -8.68
N ARG A 67 4.65 -25.03 -8.42
CA ARG A 67 6.05 -24.70 -8.76
C ARG A 67 7.05 -25.49 -7.94
N ARG A 68 6.78 -25.72 -6.65
CA ARG A 68 7.62 -26.58 -5.81
C ARG A 68 7.60 -28.02 -6.33
N ALA A 69 6.43 -28.60 -6.56
CA ALA A 69 6.28 -29.95 -7.11
C ALA A 69 6.98 -30.09 -8.47
N PHE A 70 6.78 -29.13 -9.38
CA PHE A 70 7.42 -29.16 -10.70
C PHE A 70 8.95 -29.04 -10.61
N ARG A 71 9.48 -28.19 -9.73
CA ARG A 71 10.93 -28.10 -9.49
C ARG A 71 11.49 -29.42 -8.97
N LEU A 72 10.84 -30.04 -8.00
CA LEU A 72 11.26 -31.33 -7.45
C LEU A 72 11.12 -32.46 -8.48
N LEU A 73 10.13 -32.41 -9.36
CA LEU A 73 10.04 -33.32 -10.50
C LEU A 73 11.23 -33.15 -11.47
N ARG A 74 11.59 -31.91 -11.81
CA ARG A 74 12.79 -31.63 -12.64
C ARG A 74 14.06 -32.16 -11.97
N LEU A 75 14.20 -31.97 -10.66
CA LEU A 75 15.32 -32.52 -9.90
C LEU A 75 15.34 -34.04 -9.99
N ARG A 76 14.24 -34.74 -9.67
CA ARG A 76 14.20 -36.21 -9.76
C ARG A 76 14.59 -36.73 -11.15
N ARG A 77 14.09 -36.07 -12.21
CA ARG A 77 14.48 -36.40 -13.60
C ARG A 77 15.97 -36.15 -13.86
N LEU A 78 16.54 -35.08 -13.29
CA LEU A 78 17.98 -34.83 -13.36
C LEU A 78 18.76 -35.94 -12.66
N LEU A 79 18.44 -36.25 -11.40
CA LEU A 79 19.10 -37.32 -10.63
C LEU A 79 19.07 -38.67 -11.34
N LYS A 80 17.93 -39.02 -11.98
CA LYS A 80 17.81 -40.26 -12.76
C LYS A 80 18.71 -40.25 -14.01
N ARG A 81 18.82 -39.12 -14.71
CA ARG A 81 19.70 -39.00 -15.89
C ARG A 81 21.17 -39.10 -15.53
N GLU A 82 21.56 -38.59 -14.36
CA GLU A 82 22.90 -38.74 -13.81
C GLU A 82 23.18 -40.15 -13.24
N GLY A 83 22.18 -41.05 -13.25
CA GLY A 83 22.30 -42.40 -12.70
C GLY A 83 22.32 -42.48 -11.17
N LEU A 84 22.02 -41.39 -10.45
CA LEU A 84 22.06 -41.35 -8.99
C LEU A 84 20.88 -42.10 -8.34
N ILE A 85 19.76 -42.20 -9.05
CA ILE A 85 18.56 -42.93 -8.61
C ILE A 85 18.05 -43.83 -9.74
N ALA A 86 17.52 -45.00 -9.39
CA ALA A 86 16.97 -45.94 -10.37
C ALA A 86 15.54 -45.54 -10.79
N SER A 87 14.74 -45.07 -9.84
CA SER A 87 13.33 -44.75 -10.05
C SER A 87 12.92 -43.39 -9.46
N PHE A 88 11.63 -43.16 -9.22
CA PHE A 88 11.12 -41.94 -8.57
C PHE A 88 10.43 -42.25 -7.24
N GLU A 89 10.71 -43.42 -6.68
CA GLU A 89 10.05 -43.96 -5.50
C GLU A 89 10.65 -43.35 -4.22
N PRO A 90 9.90 -43.33 -3.10
CA PRO A 90 10.41 -42.78 -1.83
C PRO A 90 11.70 -43.44 -1.35
N ALA A 91 11.90 -44.73 -1.63
CA ALA A 91 13.10 -45.48 -1.28
C ALA A 91 14.38 -44.95 -1.95
N ASP A 92 14.27 -44.24 -3.08
CA ASP A 92 15.41 -43.60 -3.74
C ASP A 92 15.93 -42.35 -2.97
N PHE A 93 15.17 -41.88 -1.96
CA PHE A 93 15.46 -40.64 -1.21
C PHE A 93 15.49 -40.82 0.30
N ALA A 94 15.23 -42.02 0.79
CA ALA A 94 15.19 -42.33 2.20
C ALA A 94 15.66 -43.77 2.40
N ASP A 95 16.64 -43.95 3.28
CA ASP A 95 16.88 -45.26 3.85
C ASP A 95 15.75 -45.55 4.84
N VAL A 96 14.78 -46.35 4.40
CA VAL A 96 13.59 -46.73 5.20
C VAL A 96 13.97 -47.67 6.35
N THR A 97 15.21 -48.18 6.37
CA THR A 97 15.68 -49.16 7.37
C THR A 97 16.32 -48.53 8.60
N SER A 98 16.79 -47.28 8.52
CA SER A 98 17.46 -46.59 9.64
C SER A 98 16.59 -45.46 10.24
N PRO A 99 16.21 -45.55 11.53
CA PRO A 99 15.55 -44.45 12.25
C PRO A 99 16.38 -43.16 12.33
N TRP A 100 17.69 -43.26 12.08
CA TRP A 100 18.66 -42.17 12.17
C TRP A 100 18.96 -41.53 10.81
N ALA A 101 18.38 -42.04 9.72
CA ALA A 101 18.51 -41.51 8.37
C ALA A 101 17.90 -40.11 8.29
N SER A 102 18.75 -39.09 8.29
CA SER A 102 18.35 -37.70 8.28
C SER A 102 19.13 -36.93 7.22
N PRO A 103 18.45 -36.27 6.26
CA PRO A 103 19.12 -35.39 5.31
C PRO A 103 19.91 -34.26 5.97
N TRP A 104 19.62 -33.90 7.23
CA TRP A 104 20.44 -32.95 7.99
C TRP A 104 21.79 -33.56 8.37
N ASN A 105 21.80 -34.81 8.87
CA ASN A 105 23.04 -35.48 9.26
C ASN A 105 23.92 -35.73 8.03
N TRP A 106 23.33 -36.21 6.93
CA TRP A 106 24.07 -36.40 5.67
C TRP A 106 24.61 -35.11 5.06
N ARG A 107 23.97 -33.95 5.31
CA ARG A 107 24.55 -32.64 4.93
C ARG A 107 25.80 -32.29 5.75
N ALA A 108 25.93 -32.77 6.97
CA ALA A 108 27.16 -32.62 7.75
C ALA A 108 28.21 -33.66 7.34
N GLU A 109 27.82 -34.93 7.26
CA GLU A 109 28.71 -36.05 6.91
C GLU A 109 29.25 -35.96 5.48
N GLY A 110 28.48 -35.38 4.54
CA GLY A 110 28.90 -35.17 3.17
C GLY A 110 30.08 -34.19 3.01
N LEU A 111 30.50 -33.52 4.08
CA LEU A 111 31.72 -32.70 4.13
C LEU A 111 32.95 -33.48 4.59
N GLU A 112 32.77 -34.72 5.06
CA GLU A 112 33.82 -35.53 5.72
C GLU A 112 34.01 -36.90 5.08
N ARG A 113 32.98 -37.43 4.40
CA ARG A 113 33.01 -38.71 3.71
C ARG A 113 32.28 -38.68 2.38
N LYS A 114 32.57 -39.67 1.54
CA LYS A 114 31.73 -40.00 0.39
C LYS A 114 30.33 -40.41 0.86
N LEU A 115 29.31 -39.81 0.26
CA LEU A 115 27.91 -40.20 0.47
C LEU A 115 27.52 -41.29 -0.53
N GLU A 116 26.70 -42.23 -0.07
CA GLU A 116 26.08 -43.22 -0.93
C GLU A 116 25.07 -42.56 -1.89
N PRO A 117 24.75 -43.18 -3.04
CA PRO A 117 23.86 -42.56 -4.04
C PRO A 117 22.51 -42.08 -3.49
N THR A 118 21.88 -42.87 -2.63
CA THR A 118 20.59 -42.55 -1.99
C THR A 118 20.72 -41.41 -0.98
N GLU A 119 21.81 -41.38 -0.20
CA GLU A 119 22.11 -40.29 0.75
C GLU A 119 22.32 -38.97 -0.01
N TRP A 120 23.10 -39.01 -1.09
CA TRP A 120 23.39 -37.83 -1.91
C TRP A 120 22.12 -37.31 -2.61
N ALA A 121 21.29 -38.21 -3.16
CA ALA A 121 19.99 -37.86 -3.73
C ALA A 121 19.08 -37.19 -2.69
N ALA A 122 19.06 -37.70 -1.45
CA ALA A 122 18.26 -37.15 -0.35
C ALA A 122 18.73 -35.75 0.06
N VAL A 123 20.04 -35.52 0.15
CA VAL A 123 20.66 -34.22 0.45
C VAL A 123 20.26 -33.17 -0.60
N LEU A 124 20.46 -33.48 -1.89
CA LEU A 124 20.13 -32.56 -2.99
C LEU A 124 18.63 -32.28 -3.04
N TYR A 125 17.80 -33.31 -2.86
CA TYR A 125 16.34 -33.16 -2.80
C TYR A 125 15.91 -32.27 -1.63
N HIS A 126 16.52 -32.46 -0.46
CA HIS A 126 16.25 -31.67 0.73
C HIS A 126 16.60 -30.19 0.52
N LEU A 127 17.80 -29.87 0.00
CA LEU A 127 18.23 -28.50 -0.29
C LEU A 127 17.28 -27.79 -1.26
N VAL A 128 16.94 -28.43 -2.39
CA VAL A 128 16.08 -27.82 -3.43
C VAL A 128 14.62 -27.68 -2.96
N LYS A 129 14.15 -28.55 -2.06
CA LYS A 129 12.83 -28.46 -1.43
C LYS A 129 12.78 -27.32 -0.41
N HIS A 130 13.84 -27.18 0.40
CA HIS A 130 13.95 -26.26 1.54
C HIS A 130 14.94 -25.11 1.30
N ARG A 131 14.90 -24.54 0.10
CA ARG A 131 15.83 -23.53 -0.45
C ARG A 131 15.86 -22.13 0.19
N GLY A 132 15.46 -21.98 1.45
CA GLY A 132 15.62 -20.74 2.20
C GLY A 132 14.83 -19.52 1.69
N PHE A 133 14.95 -18.44 2.46
CA PHE A 133 14.42 -17.13 2.14
C PHE A 133 15.38 -16.38 1.21
N GLN A 134 14.85 -15.69 0.20
CA GLN A 134 15.67 -14.85 -0.67
C GLN A 134 15.05 -13.46 -0.68
N SER A 135 15.82 -12.47 -0.23
CA SER A 135 15.43 -11.08 -0.33
C SER A 135 15.48 -10.63 -1.80
N ASN A 136 14.42 -9.96 -2.27
CA ASN A 136 14.44 -9.28 -3.58
C ASN A 136 15.06 -7.89 -3.46
N ARG A 137 14.83 -7.26 -2.31
CA ARG A 137 15.26 -5.92 -2.00
C ARG A 137 15.43 -5.80 -0.49
N LYS A 138 16.66 -5.61 -0.04
CA LYS A 138 16.99 -5.62 1.40
C LYS A 138 16.24 -4.53 2.16
N SER A 139 16.08 -3.36 1.56
CA SER A 139 15.42 -2.21 2.19
C SER A 139 13.92 -2.42 2.46
N GLU A 140 13.21 -3.18 1.62
CA GLU A 140 11.76 -3.43 1.81
C GLU A 140 11.49 -4.54 2.83
N VAL A 141 12.41 -5.50 2.96
CA VAL A 141 12.28 -6.58 3.95
C VAL A 141 12.34 -6.04 5.39
N ALA A 142 13.05 -4.94 5.62
CA ALA A 142 13.12 -4.30 6.93
C ALA A 142 11.82 -3.60 7.36
N GLU A 143 10.95 -3.23 6.40
CA GLU A 143 9.69 -2.53 6.69
C GLU A 143 8.50 -3.50 6.88
N ASP A 144 8.59 -4.74 6.37
CA ASP A 144 7.59 -5.80 6.57
C ASP A 144 7.89 -6.59 7.85
N GLU A 145 6.96 -6.62 8.82
CA GLU A 145 7.17 -7.26 10.11
C GLU A 145 7.53 -8.75 10.01
N LYS A 146 6.85 -9.51 9.14
CA LYS A 146 7.08 -10.96 8.99
C LYS A 146 8.38 -11.21 8.24
N ALA A 147 8.66 -10.45 7.18
CA ALA A 147 9.90 -10.56 6.43
C ALA A 147 11.10 -10.10 7.29
N GLY A 148 10.91 -9.09 8.12
CA GLY A 148 11.87 -8.61 9.12
C GLY A 148 12.18 -9.68 10.15
N GLN A 149 11.17 -10.36 10.72
CA GLN A 149 11.39 -11.51 11.60
C GLN A 149 12.17 -12.65 10.92
N MET A 150 11.86 -12.95 9.64
CA MET A 150 12.65 -13.93 8.86
C MET A 150 14.10 -13.49 8.71
N LEU A 151 14.36 -12.22 8.39
CA LEU A 151 15.70 -11.68 8.20
C LEU A 151 16.51 -11.65 9.51
N SER A 152 15.85 -11.35 10.63
CA SER A 152 16.46 -11.45 11.96
C SER A 152 16.85 -12.89 12.27
N GLY A 153 16.00 -13.86 11.96
CA GLY A 153 16.33 -15.29 12.09
C GLY A 153 17.51 -15.71 11.23
N VAL A 154 17.55 -15.26 9.97
CA VAL A 154 18.70 -15.48 9.06
C VAL A 154 19.99 -14.89 9.65
N SER A 155 19.96 -13.64 10.09
CA SER A 155 21.13 -12.94 10.62
C SER A 155 21.65 -13.61 11.91
N ALA A 156 20.74 -13.99 12.81
CA ALA A 156 21.08 -14.70 14.04
C ALA A 156 21.76 -16.06 13.74
N ASN A 157 21.25 -16.79 12.75
CA ASN A 157 21.84 -18.06 12.33
C ASN A 157 23.21 -17.90 11.67
N GLN A 158 23.43 -16.84 10.89
CA GLN A 158 24.75 -16.52 10.33
C GLN A 158 25.77 -16.16 11.42
N VAL A 159 25.35 -15.42 12.45
CA VAL A 159 26.20 -15.14 13.61
C VAL A 159 26.52 -16.42 14.38
N ARG A 160 25.52 -17.26 14.63
CA ARG A 160 25.69 -18.56 15.31
C ARG A 160 26.63 -19.48 14.53
N MET A 161 26.47 -19.57 13.21
CA MET A 161 27.33 -20.38 12.34
C MET A 161 28.80 -20.00 12.50
N LYS A 162 29.10 -18.69 12.48
CA LYS A 162 30.46 -18.16 12.67
C LYS A 162 30.98 -18.41 14.09
N ALA A 163 30.16 -18.16 15.11
CA ALA A 163 30.55 -18.33 16.51
C ALA A 163 30.83 -19.80 16.87
N GLY A 164 30.04 -20.72 16.31
CA GLY A 164 30.23 -22.17 16.47
C GLY A 164 31.30 -22.79 15.56
N GLY A 165 31.91 -22.01 14.66
CA GLY A 165 32.94 -22.51 13.73
C GLY A 165 32.42 -23.52 12.69
N TRP A 166 31.12 -23.48 12.38
CA TRP A 166 30.50 -24.41 11.43
C TRP A 166 30.80 -24.03 9.98
N ARG A 167 31.04 -25.02 9.10
CA ARG A 167 31.38 -24.78 7.67
C ARG A 167 30.16 -24.45 6.83
N THR A 168 29.00 -25.06 7.14
CA THR A 168 27.75 -24.84 6.39
C THR A 168 26.53 -24.73 7.31
N MET A 169 25.42 -24.18 6.79
CA MET A 169 24.15 -24.13 7.52
C MET A 169 23.57 -25.51 7.80
N GLY A 170 23.75 -26.48 6.90
CA GLY A 170 23.37 -27.87 7.10
C GLY A 170 24.14 -28.54 8.23
N GLU A 171 25.44 -28.30 8.32
CA GLU A 171 26.28 -28.80 9.40
C GLU A 171 25.86 -28.24 10.76
N MET A 172 25.73 -26.91 10.87
CA MET A 172 25.23 -26.26 12.08
C MET A 172 23.85 -26.81 12.45
N ALA A 173 22.92 -26.85 11.49
CA ALA A 173 21.59 -27.35 11.76
C ALA A 173 21.59 -28.81 12.19
N ALA A 174 22.55 -29.64 11.77
CA ALA A 174 22.65 -31.03 12.21
C ALA A 174 23.18 -31.15 13.64
N ARG A 175 24.28 -30.44 13.95
CA ARG A 175 25.13 -30.67 15.13
C ARG A 175 24.91 -29.70 16.29
N ASP A 176 24.42 -28.49 16.03
CA ASP A 176 24.25 -27.45 17.05
C ASP A 176 23.06 -27.73 17.97
N GLU A 177 23.25 -27.45 19.27
CA GLU A 177 22.26 -27.73 20.34
C GLU A 177 20.93 -27.01 20.12
N GLU A 178 20.95 -25.78 19.58
CA GLU A 178 19.74 -25.01 19.30
C GLU A 178 18.80 -25.78 18.36
N PHE A 179 19.37 -26.56 17.46
CA PHE A 179 18.64 -27.33 16.48
C PHE A 179 18.33 -28.75 16.97
N ALA A 180 18.80 -29.18 18.15
CA ALA A 180 18.60 -30.55 18.63
C ALA A 180 17.12 -30.92 18.75
N THR A 181 16.30 -30.02 19.32
CA THR A 181 14.86 -30.26 19.53
C THR A 181 14.02 -30.08 18.27
N ALA A 182 14.39 -29.14 17.40
CA ALA A 182 13.66 -28.87 16.17
C ALA A 182 14.53 -28.27 15.07
N LYS A 183 14.58 -28.94 13.91
CA LYS A 183 15.29 -28.44 12.72
C LYS A 183 14.47 -27.44 11.88
N ARG A 184 13.21 -27.18 12.26
CA ARG A 184 12.23 -26.39 11.47
C ARG A 184 11.51 -25.40 12.38
N ASN A 185 11.07 -24.29 11.79
CA ASN A 185 10.22 -23.29 12.46
C ASN A 185 8.93 -23.92 13.02
N LYS A 186 8.53 -23.52 14.23
CA LYS A 186 7.28 -23.92 14.92
C LYS A 186 6.59 -22.69 15.51
N GLY A 187 5.27 -22.76 15.70
CA GLY A 187 4.50 -21.75 16.44
C GLY A 187 4.51 -20.32 15.88
N GLY A 188 4.89 -20.14 14.61
CA GLY A 188 5.03 -18.80 14.00
C GLY A 188 6.40 -18.13 14.25
N ALA A 189 7.30 -18.76 15.00
CA ALA A 189 8.66 -18.28 15.18
C ALA A 189 9.54 -18.56 13.94
N TYR A 190 10.34 -17.58 13.54
CA TYR A 190 11.23 -17.66 12.36
C TYR A 190 12.70 -17.96 12.70
N THR A 191 12.96 -18.59 13.84
CA THR A 191 14.31 -18.84 14.39
C THR A 191 15.17 -19.76 13.53
N HIS A 192 14.59 -20.74 12.83
CA HIS A 192 15.29 -21.72 11.99
C HIS A 192 15.14 -21.39 10.49
N THR A 193 15.34 -20.11 10.17
CA THR A 193 15.28 -19.60 8.79
C THR A 193 16.69 -19.35 8.27
N PHE A 194 17.01 -19.86 7.08
CA PHE A 194 18.29 -19.66 6.38
C PHE A 194 18.09 -18.83 5.11
N ALA A 195 19.11 -18.06 4.73
CA ALA A 195 19.09 -17.38 3.44
C ALA A 195 19.29 -18.42 2.33
N ARG A 196 18.76 -18.12 1.15
CA ARG A 196 19.03 -18.95 -0.04
C ARG A 196 20.50 -18.90 -0.44
N ALA A 197 21.16 -17.76 -0.24
CA ALA A 197 22.60 -17.60 -0.49
C ALA A 197 23.42 -18.56 0.40
N ASP A 198 23.08 -18.68 1.69
CA ASP A 198 23.78 -19.62 2.58
C ASP A 198 23.64 -21.08 2.12
N LEU A 199 22.48 -21.45 1.57
CA LEU A 199 22.24 -22.79 1.02
C LEU A 199 22.88 -23.01 -0.35
N GLU A 200 23.13 -21.94 -1.11
CA GLU A 200 23.90 -21.96 -2.34
C GLU A 200 25.39 -22.18 -2.05
N ASP A 201 25.92 -21.48 -1.05
CA ASP A 201 27.28 -21.71 -0.55
C ASP A 201 27.44 -23.14 -0.03
N GLU A 202 26.49 -23.62 0.76
CA GLU A 202 26.49 -25.02 1.23
C GLU A 202 26.43 -26.04 0.08
N LEU A 203 25.63 -25.78 -0.96
CA LEU A 203 25.59 -26.66 -2.13
C LEU A 203 26.97 -26.77 -2.78
N ARG A 204 27.66 -25.63 -2.95
CA ARG A 204 29.01 -25.58 -3.52
C ARG A 204 30.03 -26.34 -2.66
N GLU A 205 30.01 -26.13 -1.34
CA GLU A 205 30.91 -26.82 -0.40
C GLU A 205 30.69 -28.34 -0.41
N LEU A 206 29.42 -28.79 -0.43
CA LEU A 206 29.09 -30.21 -0.50
C LEU A 206 29.57 -30.85 -1.80
N PHE A 207 29.34 -30.20 -2.95
CA PHE A 207 29.83 -30.72 -4.23
C PHE A 207 31.37 -30.75 -4.27
N ALA A 208 32.05 -29.75 -3.72
CA ALA A 208 33.50 -29.73 -3.61
C ALA A 208 34.03 -30.88 -2.75
N ALA A 209 33.46 -31.11 -1.57
CA ALA A 209 33.83 -32.22 -0.70
C ALA A 209 33.55 -33.59 -1.35
N GLN A 210 32.38 -33.77 -1.97
CA GLN A 210 32.05 -35.02 -2.67
C GLN A 210 32.99 -35.31 -3.85
N ARG A 211 33.47 -34.28 -4.56
CA ARG A 211 34.54 -34.45 -5.56
C ARG A 211 35.84 -34.93 -4.94
N GLN A 212 36.27 -34.33 -3.83
CA GLN A 212 37.49 -34.72 -3.12
C GLN A 212 37.43 -36.18 -2.64
N HIS A 213 36.25 -36.64 -2.24
CA HIS A 213 36.00 -38.03 -1.85
C HIS A 213 35.70 -38.98 -3.03
N ALA A 214 35.99 -38.57 -4.27
CA ALA A 214 35.79 -39.39 -5.48
C ALA A 214 34.35 -39.93 -5.64
N ASN A 215 33.35 -39.08 -5.36
CA ASN A 215 31.96 -39.39 -5.69
C ASN A 215 31.74 -39.20 -7.20
N PRO A 216 31.34 -40.24 -7.96
CA PRO A 216 31.13 -40.14 -9.40
C PRO A 216 30.01 -39.17 -9.81
N HIS A 217 29.08 -38.84 -8.90
CA HIS A 217 27.94 -37.95 -9.15
C HIS A 217 28.16 -36.54 -8.58
N SER A 218 29.33 -35.97 -8.81
CA SER A 218 29.74 -34.65 -8.28
C SER A 218 30.35 -33.71 -9.34
N SER A 219 30.08 -33.96 -10.62
CA SER A 219 30.62 -33.16 -11.72
C SER A 219 30.17 -31.69 -11.66
N PRO A 220 30.98 -30.74 -12.18
CA PRO A 220 30.60 -29.33 -12.26
C PRO A 220 29.31 -29.08 -13.05
N GLU A 221 29.06 -29.86 -14.11
CA GLU A 221 27.85 -29.75 -14.93
C GLU A 221 26.61 -30.13 -14.13
N PHE A 222 26.70 -31.19 -13.32
CA PHE A 222 25.62 -31.61 -12.45
C PHE A 222 25.38 -30.60 -11.33
N GLU A 223 26.45 -30.07 -10.71
CA GLU A 223 26.38 -28.98 -9.74
C GLU A 223 25.61 -27.79 -10.29
N ALA A 224 25.98 -27.32 -11.49
CA ALA A 224 25.32 -26.19 -12.16
C ALA A 224 23.82 -26.45 -12.43
N ALA A 225 23.47 -27.67 -12.83
CA ALA A 225 22.07 -28.06 -13.07
C ALA A 225 21.24 -28.09 -11.78
N VAL A 226 21.82 -28.55 -10.66
CA VAL A 226 21.14 -28.51 -9.34
C VAL A 226 21.03 -27.09 -8.82
N HIS A 227 22.08 -26.29 -9.00
CA HIS A 227 22.11 -24.86 -8.65
C HIS A 227 21.00 -24.07 -9.36
N GLU A 228 20.82 -24.28 -10.67
CA GLU A 228 19.74 -23.64 -11.44
C GLU A 228 18.37 -23.93 -10.78
N LEU A 229 18.13 -25.17 -10.37
CA LEU A 229 16.89 -25.56 -9.70
C LEU A 229 16.77 -24.89 -8.33
N LEU A 230 17.83 -24.87 -7.52
CA LEU A 230 17.86 -24.20 -6.22
C LEU A 230 17.44 -22.73 -6.37
N MET A 231 18.02 -22.02 -7.35
CA MET A 231 17.82 -20.59 -7.58
C MET A 231 16.56 -20.24 -8.37
N ALA A 232 15.96 -21.19 -9.11
CA ALA A 232 14.85 -20.95 -10.02
C ALA A 232 13.66 -20.19 -9.40
N ARG A 233 13.34 -19.01 -9.94
CA ARG A 233 12.16 -18.22 -9.54
C ARG A 233 11.53 -17.51 -10.74
N LYS A 234 10.29 -17.05 -10.57
CA LYS A 234 9.70 -16.11 -11.53
C LYS A 234 10.21 -14.69 -11.21
N PRO A 235 10.35 -13.83 -12.22
CA PRO A 235 10.73 -12.43 -12.01
C PRO A 235 9.81 -11.73 -11.02
N THR A 236 10.39 -10.79 -10.26
CA THR A 236 9.68 -9.94 -9.31
C THR A 236 8.79 -8.95 -10.08
N LEU A 237 7.73 -8.44 -9.44
CA LEU A 237 6.99 -7.30 -9.97
C LEU A 237 7.87 -6.05 -9.81
N SER A 238 8.65 -5.75 -10.83
CA SER A 238 9.69 -4.73 -10.84
C SER A 238 9.82 -4.14 -12.25
N GLY A 239 10.34 -2.91 -12.32
CA GLY A 239 10.58 -2.19 -13.58
C GLY A 239 9.31 -2.07 -14.42
N GLU A 240 9.40 -2.45 -15.70
CA GLU A 240 8.30 -2.37 -16.65
C GLU A 240 7.02 -3.09 -16.18
N ASN A 241 7.16 -4.22 -15.48
CA ASN A 241 6.00 -4.96 -15.01
C ASN A 241 5.25 -4.20 -13.90
N LEU A 242 5.96 -3.44 -13.07
CA LEU A 242 5.36 -2.54 -12.09
C LEU A 242 4.74 -1.33 -12.78
N LEU A 243 5.42 -0.74 -13.77
CA LEU A 243 4.93 0.43 -14.51
C LEU A 243 3.60 0.17 -15.24
N LYS A 244 3.35 -1.07 -15.69
CA LYS A 244 2.04 -1.47 -16.25
C LYS A 244 0.87 -1.30 -15.27
N MET A 245 1.13 -1.24 -13.97
CA MET A 245 0.12 -0.99 -12.93
C MET A 245 0.04 0.49 -12.52
N VAL A 246 0.97 1.32 -12.98
CA VAL A 246 1.02 2.75 -12.65
C VAL A 246 0.10 3.51 -13.59
N GLY A 247 -0.78 4.33 -13.02
CA GLY A 247 -1.68 5.18 -13.80
C GLY A 247 -0.92 6.20 -14.66
N LYS A 248 -1.60 6.71 -15.69
CA LYS A 248 -1.08 7.76 -16.56
C LYS A 248 -1.30 9.15 -15.98
N CYS A 249 -0.51 10.10 -16.45
CA CYS A 249 -0.61 11.51 -16.06
C CYS A 249 -1.96 12.10 -16.49
N THR A 250 -2.50 12.99 -15.65
CA THR A 250 -3.73 13.72 -15.94
C THR A 250 -3.66 14.57 -17.22
N PHE A 251 -2.53 15.23 -17.48
CA PHE A 251 -2.38 16.14 -18.63
C PHE A 251 -1.58 15.55 -19.80
N GLU A 252 -0.77 14.52 -19.56
CA GLU A 252 0.10 13.89 -20.56
C GLU A 252 -0.19 12.37 -20.59
N PRO A 253 -1.28 11.90 -21.23
CA PRO A 253 -1.75 10.51 -21.10
C PRO A 253 -0.77 9.44 -21.61
N SER A 254 0.21 9.81 -22.43
CA SER A 254 1.32 8.91 -22.84
C SER A 254 2.27 8.61 -21.67
N GLU A 255 2.43 9.55 -20.76
CA GLU A 255 3.42 9.51 -19.68
C GLU A 255 2.89 8.81 -18.42
N TYR A 256 3.77 8.05 -17.78
CA TYR A 256 3.49 7.53 -16.45
C TYR A 256 3.51 8.64 -15.41
N ARG A 257 2.73 8.44 -14.34
CA ARG A 257 2.79 9.26 -13.14
C ARG A 257 4.18 9.27 -12.53
N ALA A 258 4.58 10.40 -11.95
CA ALA A 258 5.86 10.57 -11.29
C ALA A 258 5.87 9.89 -9.91
N PRO A 259 6.98 9.26 -9.50
CA PRO A 259 7.17 8.82 -8.12
C PRO A 259 6.95 9.98 -7.14
N LYS A 260 6.25 9.73 -6.05
CA LYS A 260 6.03 10.76 -5.02
C LYS A 260 7.34 11.21 -4.35
N ALA A 261 8.32 10.31 -4.31
CA ALA A 261 9.65 10.52 -3.77
C ALA A 261 10.61 11.29 -4.71
N SER A 262 10.20 11.61 -5.94
CA SER A 262 11.01 12.41 -6.86
C SER A 262 11.20 13.84 -6.32
N HIS A 263 12.38 14.43 -6.51
CA HIS A 263 12.65 15.81 -6.09
C HIS A 263 11.64 16.78 -6.70
N THR A 264 11.34 16.61 -7.97
CA THR A 264 10.32 17.38 -8.70
C THR A 264 8.93 17.23 -8.05
N ALA A 265 8.56 16.03 -7.62
CA ALA A 265 7.26 15.80 -6.96
C ALA A 265 7.21 16.39 -5.53
N GLU A 266 8.30 16.27 -4.74
CA GLU A 266 8.39 16.90 -3.42
C GLU A 266 8.34 18.43 -3.54
N ARG A 267 9.03 19.01 -4.53
CA ARG A 267 8.94 20.44 -4.84
C ARG A 267 7.52 20.87 -5.20
N PHE A 268 6.82 20.10 -6.02
CA PHE A 268 5.42 20.38 -6.36
C PHE A 268 4.51 20.39 -5.13
N VAL A 269 4.61 19.39 -4.25
CA VAL A 269 3.81 19.34 -3.02
C VAL A 269 4.16 20.51 -2.10
N TRP A 270 5.45 20.84 -1.97
CA TRP A 270 5.90 21.97 -1.17
C TRP A 270 5.36 23.31 -1.69
N LEU A 271 5.53 23.60 -2.98
CA LEU A 271 5.05 24.84 -3.59
C LEU A 271 3.53 24.98 -3.49
N THR A 272 2.80 23.87 -3.62
CA THR A 272 1.35 23.86 -3.39
C THR A 272 1.02 24.30 -1.96
N ARG A 273 1.73 23.78 -0.95
CA ARG A 273 1.53 24.18 0.46
C ARG A 273 1.96 25.63 0.69
N LEU A 274 3.10 26.04 0.16
CA LEU A 274 3.64 27.39 0.31
C LEU A 274 2.68 28.44 -0.27
N ASN A 275 2.27 28.29 -1.53
CA ASN A 275 1.40 29.26 -2.21
C ASN A 275 -0.04 29.28 -1.63
N ASN A 276 -0.48 28.19 -1.02
CA ASN A 276 -1.78 28.11 -0.34
C ASN A 276 -1.72 28.45 1.15
N THR A 277 -0.53 28.72 1.70
CA THR A 277 -0.40 29.17 3.09
C THR A 277 -1.08 30.54 3.23
N ARG A 278 -1.88 30.69 4.27
CA ARG A 278 -2.57 31.94 4.60
C ARG A 278 -2.21 32.37 6.00
N ILE A 279 -2.00 33.67 6.14
CA ILE A 279 -1.71 34.33 7.41
C ILE A 279 -2.90 35.21 7.73
N THR A 280 -3.33 35.18 9.00
CA THR A 280 -4.33 36.11 9.54
C THR A 280 -3.69 36.99 10.61
N GLY A 281 -3.96 38.29 10.57
CA GLY A 281 -3.48 39.26 11.54
C GLY A 281 -4.33 40.53 11.47
N LEU A 282 -4.66 41.12 12.62
CA LEU A 282 -5.48 42.35 12.71
C LEU A 282 -6.80 42.28 11.90
N GLY A 283 -7.44 41.11 11.87
CA GLY A 283 -8.70 40.89 11.15
C GLY A 283 -8.57 40.71 9.63
N VAL A 284 -7.36 40.78 9.07
CA VAL A 284 -7.10 40.60 7.63
C VAL A 284 -6.45 39.24 7.39
N THR A 285 -6.96 38.52 6.38
CA THR A 285 -6.34 37.30 5.86
C THR A 285 -5.60 37.61 4.57
N ARG A 286 -4.33 37.22 4.49
CA ARG A 286 -3.48 37.40 3.31
C ARG A 286 -2.72 36.13 2.96
N ALA A 287 -2.25 36.07 1.71
CA ALA A 287 -1.23 35.12 1.30
C ALA A 287 0.15 35.57 1.82
N LEU A 288 1.13 34.65 1.72
CA LEU A 288 2.52 35.02 1.89
C LEU A 288 2.94 36.01 0.80
N THR A 289 3.74 37.01 1.16
CA THR A 289 4.38 37.91 0.18
C THR A 289 5.47 37.16 -0.59
N ASP A 290 5.93 37.73 -1.70
CA ASP A 290 7.00 37.09 -2.47
C ASP A 290 8.31 36.98 -1.68
N ASP A 291 8.66 37.98 -0.86
CA ASP A 291 9.83 37.93 0.01
C ASP A 291 9.72 36.80 1.05
N GLU A 292 8.56 36.68 1.70
CA GLU A 292 8.27 35.59 2.64
C GLU A 292 8.36 34.22 1.95
N ARG A 293 7.84 34.12 0.71
CA ARG A 293 7.92 32.88 -0.08
C ARG A 293 9.37 32.54 -0.44
N GLN A 294 10.17 33.49 -0.89
CA GLN A 294 11.57 33.27 -1.23
C GLN A 294 12.41 32.87 0.00
N ALA A 295 12.14 33.46 1.16
CA ALA A 295 12.78 33.07 2.42
C ALA A 295 12.51 31.60 2.80
N LEU A 296 11.35 31.06 2.43
CA LEU A 296 10.92 29.71 2.78
C LEU A 296 11.21 28.66 1.70
N ILE A 297 11.31 29.05 0.42
CA ILE A 297 11.23 28.13 -0.72
C ILE A 297 12.24 26.98 -0.68
N ASN A 298 13.44 27.21 -0.13
CA ASN A 298 14.52 26.23 -0.08
C ASN A 298 14.73 25.57 1.28
N LEU A 299 14.08 26.07 2.35
CA LEU A 299 14.32 25.58 3.71
C LEU A 299 14.05 24.07 3.89
N PRO A 300 13.01 23.47 3.30
CA PRO A 300 12.79 22.04 3.47
C PRO A 300 13.87 21.14 2.85
N PHE A 301 14.68 21.69 1.96
CA PHE A 301 15.78 20.98 1.28
C PHE A 301 17.14 21.28 1.92
N THR A 302 17.18 22.13 2.95
CA THR A 302 18.38 22.40 3.76
C THR A 302 18.23 21.89 5.18
N GLN A 303 17.01 21.96 5.74
CA GLN A 303 16.66 21.49 7.07
C GLN A 303 15.85 20.20 6.98
N THR A 304 16.11 19.24 7.87
CA THR A 304 15.47 17.91 7.85
C THR A 304 13.94 18.02 7.89
N LYS A 305 13.40 18.95 8.67
CA LYS A 305 11.97 19.26 8.79
C LYS A 305 11.80 20.78 8.88
N LEU A 306 10.78 21.31 8.22
CA LEU A 306 10.35 22.71 8.36
C LEU A 306 9.08 22.75 9.20
N THR A 307 9.17 23.27 10.43
CA THR A 307 8.01 23.55 11.29
C THR A 307 7.44 24.92 11.01
N TYR A 308 6.19 25.16 11.42
CA TYR A 308 5.59 26.49 11.33
C TYR A 308 6.37 27.53 12.15
N LYS A 309 6.98 27.13 13.27
CA LYS A 309 7.83 28.01 14.10
C LYS A 309 9.09 28.44 13.36
N GLN A 310 9.73 27.52 12.64
CA GLN A 310 10.88 27.84 11.78
C GLN A 310 10.45 28.72 10.61
N ALA A 311 9.28 28.44 10.01
CA ALA A 311 8.74 29.25 8.93
C ALA A 311 8.41 30.68 9.39
N ARG A 312 7.79 30.87 10.55
CA ARG A 312 7.56 32.18 11.18
C ARG A 312 8.86 32.97 11.30
N LYS A 313 9.90 32.34 11.86
CA LYS A 313 11.20 32.99 12.08
C LYS A 313 11.83 33.41 10.76
N ALA A 314 11.77 32.56 9.74
CA ALA A 314 12.39 32.84 8.44
C ALA A 314 11.61 33.87 7.62
N ALA A 315 10.28 33.86 7.71
CA ALA A 315 9.40 34.84 7.06
C ALA A 315 9.27 36.15 7.86
N ASN A 316 9.92 36.25 9.04
CA ASN A 316 9.89 37.42 9.92
C ASN A 316 8.46 37.91 10.24
N LEU A 317 7.55 36.98 10.55
CA LEU A 317 6.14 37.31 10.83
C LEU A 317 5.97 37.97 12.20
N ASN A 318 5.07 38.95 12.26
CA ASN A 318 4.77 39.70 13.47
C ASN A 318 4.11 38.82 14.55
N GLU A 319 4.24 39.23 15.82
CA GLU A 319 3.70 38.49 16.97
C GLU A 319 2.18 38.36 16.98
N HIS A 320 1.44 39.19 16.24
CA HIS A 320 -0.02 39.12 16.14
C HIS A 320 -0.50 38.34 14.91
N GLU A 321 0.39 38.02 13.97
CA GLU A 321 0.07 37.23 12.79
C GLU A 321 0.02 35.75 13.14
N ARG A 322 -0.88 34.98 12.53
CA ARG A 322 -1.11 33.56 12.82
C ARG A 322 -1.30 32.79 11.52
N PHE A 323 -0.83 31.54 11.47
CA PHE A 323 -1.10 30.67 10.32
C PHE A 323 -2.54 30.16 10.37
N ILE A 324 -3.28 30.29 9.27
CA ILE A 324 -4.62 29.72 9.16
C ILE A 324 -4.52 28.19 9.09
N GLY A 325 -5.41 27.51 9.81
CA GLY A 325 -5.45 26.04 9.88
C GLY A 325 -4.69 25.45 11.07
N LEU A 326 -4.04 26.29 11.89
CA LEU A 326 -3.49 25.89 13.19
C LEU A 326 -4.45 26.28 14.32
N ALA A 327 -4.61 25.37 15.29
CA ALA A 327 -5.39 25.62 16.49
C ALA A 327 -4.49 26.20 17.59
N TYR A 328 -4.52 27.52 17.77
CA TYR A 328 -3.78 28.21 18.83
C TYR A 328 -4.50 28.08 20.18
N ARG A 329 -4.21 26.97 20.87
CA ARG A 329 -4.69 26.67 22.23
C ARG A 329 -3.57 26.93 23.25
N ALA A 330 -3.94 27.22 24.50
CA ALA A 330 -2.99 27.61 25.55
C ALA A 330 -2.08 26.47 26.06
N ASP A 331 -2.46 25.22 25.82
CA ASP A 331 -1.82 24.01 26.32
C ASP A 331 -0.62 23.54 25.48
N LYS A 332 -0.54 23.95 24.21
CA LYS A 332 0.52 23.53 23.29
C LYS A 332 0.79 24.57 22.21
N ASP A 333 2.08 24.87 21.97
CA ASP A 333 2.52 25.67 20.82
C ASP A 333 2.17 24.93 19.51
N PRO A 334 1.14 25.38 18.75
CA PRO A 334 0.72 24.69 17.53
C PRO A 334 1.78 24.85 16.42
N GLU A 335 2.65 25.84 16.51
CA GLU A 335 3.68 26.10 15.50
C GLU A 335 4.86 25.12 15.59
N SER A 336 4.89 24.29 16.64
CA SER A 336 5.76 23.11 16.71
C SER A 336 5.44 22.04 15.66
N ALA A 337 4.24 22.09 15.06
CA ALA A 337 3.83 21.19 13.99
C ALA A 337 4.72 21.34 12.74
N VAL A 338 4.96 20.22 12.05
CA VAL A 338 5.71 20.19 10.80
C VAL A 338 4.84 20.73 9.67
N LEU A 339 5.29 21.83 9.06
CA LEU A 339 4.67 22.41 7.87
C LEU A 339 4.99 21.54 6.64
N PHE A 340 6.25 21.16 6.45
CA PHE A 340 6.68 20.28 5.36
C PHE A 340 8.01 19.58 5.66
N GLU A 341 8.21 18.43 5.02
CA GLU A 341 9.41 17.60 5.14
C GLU A 341 9.71 16.96 3.77
N ALA A 342 10.88 17.27 3.19
CA ALA A 342 11.36 16.64 1.96
C ALA A 342 11.98 15.26 2.29
N LYS A 343 11.13 14.31 2.71
CA LYS A 343 11.53 13.01 3.23
C LYS A 343 12.42 12.23 2.28
N ALA A 344 12.09 12.21 0.99
CA ALA A 344 12.86 11.44 0.03
C ALA A 344 14.22 12.08 -0.24
N PHE A 345 14.26 13.40 -0.40
CA PHE A 345 15.50 14.16 -0.49
C PHE A 345 16.44 13.88 0.68
N HIS A 346 15.95 13.95 1.92
CA HIS A 346 16.77 13.69 3.12
C HIS A 346 17.15 12.22 3.29
N LYS A 347 16.29 11.28 2.88
CA LYS A 347 16.62 9.84 2.87
C LYS A 347 17.74 9.53 1.87
N LEU A 348 17.73 10.14 0.69
CA LEU A 348 18.84 10.05 -0.27
C LEU A 348 20.10 10.73 0.29
N SER A 349 19.98 11.94 0.86
CA SER A 349 21.10 12.64 1.50
C SER A 349 21.79 11.78 2.54
N LYS A 350 21.00 11.12 3.39
CA LYS A 350 21.51 10.23 4.43
C LYS A 350 22.23 9.02 3.82
N ALA A 351 21.65 8.37 2.81
CA ALA A 351 22.26 7.23 2.14
C ALA A 351 23.66 7.55 1.56
N TYR A 352 23.80 8.73 0.94
CA TYR A 352 25.10 9.21 0.46
C TYR A 352 26.08 9.45 1.61
N LYS A 353 25.64 10.15 2.67
CA LYS A 353 26.48 10.49 3.82
C LYS A 353 26.95 9.25 4.58
N ASP A 354 26.08 8.27 4.78
CA ASP A 354 26.39 7.00 5.44
C ASP A 354 27.41 6.18 4.61
N ALA A 355 27.40 6.34 3.29
CA ALA A 355 28.39 5.75 2.37
C ALA A 355 29.68 6.60 2.20
N GLY A 356 29.81 7.73 2.89
CA GLY A 356 30.97 8.63 2.76
C GLY A 356 30.97 9.54 1.52
N LEU A 357 29.90 9.55 0.74
CA LEU A 357 29.77 10.24 -0.55
C LEU A 357 29.28 11.71 -0.42
N LYS A 358 29.95 12.50 0.43
CA LYS A 358 29.52 13.88 0.74
C LYS A 358 29.70 14.83 -0.44
N THR A 359 30.77 14.66 -1.22
CA THR A 359 31.11 15.47 -2.40
C THR A 359 30.12 15.24 -3.55
N GLU A 360 29.79 13.97 -3.79
CA GLU A 360 28.82 13.52 -4.78
C GLU A 360 27.42 14.01 -4.39
N TRP A 361 27.09 13.97 -3.10
CA TRP A 361 25.83 14.53 -2.61
C TRP A 361 25.73 16.03 -2.89
N ALA A 362 26.80 16.80 -2.64
CA ALA A 362 26.78 18.25 -2.91
C ALA A 362 26.54 18.56 -4.40
N ARG A 363 27.11 17.76 -5.30
CA ARG A 363 26.87 17.82 -6.75
C ARG A 363 25.44 17.41 -7.12
N ASP A 364 24.95 16.30 -6.58
CA ASP A 364 23.68 15.72 -7.00
C ASP A 364 22.47 16.42 -6.36
N ALA A 365 22.63 17.01 -5.18
CA ALA A 365 21.59 17.75 -4.47
C ALA A 365 21.06 18.96 -5.25
N VAL A 366 21.86 19.52 -6.16
CA VAL A 366 21.50 20.63 -7.05
C VAL A 366 21.04 20.19 -8.44
N ASN A 367 20.97 18.88 -8.70
CA ASN A 367 20.51 18.31 -9.98
C ASN A 367 19.17 17.55 -9.79
N PRO A 368 18.02 18.22 -9.98
CA PRO A 368 16.70 17.62 -9.85
C PRO A 368 16.49 16.36 -10.68
N GLU A 369 16.99 16.32 -11.91
CA GLU A 369 16.77 15.20 -12.83
C GLU A 369 17.48 13.94 -12.35
N ARG A 370 18.68 14.12 -11.78
CA ARG A 370 19.44 13.04 -11.21
C ARG A 370 18.78 12.49 -9.95
N LEU A 371 18.29 13.36 -9.06
CA LEU A 371 17.51 12.93 -7.89
C LEU A 371 16.19 12.24 -8.28
N ASP A 372 15.50 12.75 -9.31
CA ASP A 372 14.30 12.11 -9.86
C ASP A 372 14.59 10.72 -10.39
N THR A 373 15.74 10.53 -11.05
CA THR A 373 16.19 9.24 -11.58
C THR A 373 16.46 8.24 -10.45
N LEU A 374 17.15 8.66 -9.39
CA LEU A 374 17.37 7.84 -8.20
C LEU A 374 16.04 7.46 -7.54
N ALA A 375 15.16 8.43 -7.34
CA ALA A 375 13.84 8.20 -6.75
C ALA A 375 12.98 7.25 -7.62
N PHE A 376 13.04 7.39 -8.94
CA PHE A 376 12.34 6.51 -9.87
C PHE A 376 12.86 5.08 -9.78
N ALA A 377 14.18 4.89 -9.82
CA ALA A 377 14.79 3.58 -9.64
C ALA A 377 14.31 2.92 -8.34
N GLN A 378 14.42 3.66 -7.23
CA GLN A 378 14.04 3.15 -5.92
C GLN A 378 12.52 3.01 -5.71
N THR A 379 11.69 3.54 -6.61
CA THR A 379 10.23 3.37 -6.56
C THR A 379 9.74 2.26 -7.48
N ALA A 380 10.22 2.21 -8.72
CA ALA A 380 9.74 1.31 -9.77
C ALA A 380 10.47 -0.04 -9.81
N TYR A 381 11.73 -0.09 -9.39
CA TYR A 381 12.54 -1.32 -9.42
C TYR A 381 12.61 -1.93 -8.02
N LYS A 382 12.05 -3.13 -7.89
CA LYS A 382 11.88 -3.87 -6.63
C LYS A 382 12.81 -5.08 -6.53
N ASP A 383 13.80 -5.13 -7.41
CA ASP A 383 14.85 -6.12 -7.48
C ASP A 383 16.19 -5.39 -7.57
N ASP A 384 17.11 -5.66 -6.65
CA ASP A 384 18.36 -4.89 -6.56
C ASP A 384 19.21 -5.03 -7.84
N ARG A 385 19.12 -6.16 -8.57
CA ARG A 385 19.85 -6.34 -9.84
C ARG A 385 19.24 -5.48 -10.94
N GLU A 386 17.92 -5.52 -11.11
CA GLU A 386 17.26 -4.67 -12.12
C GLU A 386 17.43 -3.17 -11.81
N ALA A 387 17.43 -2.78 -10.53
CA ALA A 387 17.70 -1.41 -10.11
C ALA A 387 19.13 -0.98 -10.43
N ARG A 388 20.13 -1.85 -10.18
CA ARG A 388 21.54 -1.60 -10.58
C ARG A 388 21.67 -1.41 -12.08
N GLU A 389 21.10 -2.33 -12.87
CA GLU A 389 21.16 -2.29 -14.34
C GLU A 389 20.54 -0.99 -14.87
N TYR A 390 19.36 -0.61 -14.37
CA TYR A 390 18.72 0.65 -14.75
C TYR A 390 19.58 1.86 -14.39
N LEU A 391 20.06 1.96 -13.15
CA LEU A 391 20.86 3.11 -12.70
C LEU A 391 22.18 3.24 -13.47
N ALA A 392 22.85 2.12 -13.76
CA ALA A 392 24.06 2.10 -14.57
C ALA A 392 23.79 2.59 -16.01
N GLN A 393 22.67 2.20 -16.62
CA GLN A 393 22.26 2.70 -17.94
C GLN A 393 21.97 4.21 -17.94
N GLN A 394 21.54 4.77 -16.80
CA GLN A 394 21.34 6.21 -16.63
C GLN A 394 22.65 6.97 -16.29
N GLY A 395 23.81 6.31 -16.32
CA GLY A 395 25.11 6.94 -16.04
C GLY A 395 25.34 7.26 -14.56
N ILE A 396 24.69 6.54 -13.64
CA ILE A 396 24.95 6.65 -12.20
C ILE A 396 26.17 5.80 -11.83
N GLU A 397 27.08 6.37 -11.05
CA GLU A 397 28.34 5.76 -10.64
C GLU A 397 28.10 4.59 -9.66
N PRO A 398 28.86 3.47 -9.73
CA PRO A 398 28.64 2.28 -8.91
C PRO A 398 28.60 2.53 -7.40
N ALA A 399 29.45 3.44 -6.88
CA ALA A 399 29.47 3.79 -5.46
C ALA A 399 28.14 4.40 -5.00
N ILE A 400 27.55 5.26 -5.84
CA ILE A 400 26.25 5.87 -5.58
C ILE A 400 25.14 4.83 -5.69
N ILE A 401 25.21 3.95 -6.69
CA ILE A 401 24.24 2.86 -6.86
C ILE A 401 24.16 2.02 -5.59
N GLU A 402 25.28 1.52 -5.09
CA GLU A 402 25.28 0.70 -3.87
C GLU A 402 24.76 1.48 -2.65
N ALA A 403 25.11 2.76 -2.52
CA ALA A 403 24.59 3.60 -1.45
C ALA A 403 23.05 3.72 -1.48
N VAL A 404 22.46 3.95 -2.65
CA VAL A 404 21.00 4.17 -2.77
C VAL A 404 20.16 2.90 -2.76
N LEU A 405 20.73 1.71 -3.00
CA LEU A 405 19.99 0.44 -2.94
C LEU A 405 19.45 0.11 -1.54
N HIS A 406 20.00 0.75 -0.50
CA HIS A 406 19.48 0.68 0.86
C HIS A 406 18.22 1.53 1.09
N VAL A 407 17.82 2.34 0.10
CA VAL A 407 16.66 3.21 0.16
C VAL A 407 15.50 2.58 -0.60
N SER A 408 14.32 2.51 0.02
CA SER A 408 13.06 2.18 -0.65
C SER A 408 12.08 3.33 -0.65
N PHE A 409 11.33 3.46 -1.75
CA PHE A 409 10.21 4.38 -1.91
C PHE A 409 8.99 3.69 -2.54
N SER A 410 7.84 4.34 -2.36
CA SER A 410 6.54 3.93 -2.85
C SER A 410 5.77 5.14 -3.38
N ASP A 411 4.61 4.85 -3.97
CA ASP A 411 3.61 5.81 -4.40
C ASP A 411 4.01 6.70 -5.57
N PHE A 412 2.98 7.13 -6.29
CA PHE A 412 3.09 8.01 -7.44
C PHE A 412 2.10 9.16 -7.28
N VAL A 413 2.49 10.38 -7.65
CA VAL A 413 1.58 11.52 -7.74
C VAL A 413 0.73 11.45 -9.01
N ARG A 414 -0.32 12.25 -9.16
CA ARG A 414 -1.22 12.15 -10.33
C ARG A 414 -0.63 12.69 -11.64
N LEU A 415 0.50 13.41 -11.56
CA LEU A 415 1.14 14.08 -12.69
C LEU A 415 2.45 13.36 -13.06
N SER A 416 2.86 13.41 -14.32
CA SER A 416 4.17 12.93 -14.79
C SER A 416 5.27 13.95 -14.48
N LEU A 417 6.53 13.51 -14.50
CA LEU A 417 7.68 14.41 -14.36
C LEU A 417 7.68 15.47 -15.47
N LYS A 418 7.30 15.08 -16.70
CA LYS A 418 7.15 15.99 -17.84
C LYS A 418 6.16 17.14 -17.55
N ALA A 419 4.98 16.81 -17.04
CA ALA A 419 3.98 17.82 -16.70
C ALA A 419 4.44 18.70 -15.52
N LEU A 420 5.00 18.08 -14.48
CA LEU A 420 5.49 18.81 -13.31
C LEU A 420 6.61 19.80 -13.66
N ARG A 421 7.54 19.43 -14.55
CA ARG A 421 8.63 20.33 -15.00
C ARG A 421 8.12 21.57 -15.73
N LYS A 422 6.96 21.50 -16.40
CA LYS A 422 6.30 22.67 -16.99
C LYS A 422 5.55 23.52 -15.96
N ILE A 423 4.90 22.88 -14.97
CA ILE A 423 4.04 23.56 -13.99
C ILE A 423 4.86 24.26 -12.88
N ILE A 424 5.91 23.59 -12.37
CA ILE A 424 6.67 24.05 -11.19
C ILE A 424 7.28 25.45 -11.35
N PRO A 425 7.85 25.85 -12.50
CA PRO A 425 8.40 27.21 -12.67
C PRO A 425 7.35 28.30 -12.39
N HIS A 426 6.11 28.12 -12.87
CA HIS A 426 5.02 29.05 -12.63
C HIS A 426 4.59 29.07 -11.15
N MET A 427 4.53 27.90 -10.50
CA MET A 427 4.26 27.83 -9.06
C MET A 427 5.37 28.46 -8.22
N ALA A 428 6.62 28.30 -8.61
CA ALA A 428 7.75 28.95 -7.95
C ALA A 428 7.67 30.48 -8.05
N ALA A 429 7.12 31.00 -9.15
CA ALA A 429 6.83 32.42 -9.33
C ALA A 429 5.63 32.93 -8.49
N GLY A 430 4.86 32.06 -7.84
CA GLY A 430 3.77 32.45 -6.92
C GLY A 430 2.38 32.13 -7.40
N MET A 431 2.23 31.64 -8.62
CA MET A 431 0.93 31.22 -9.14
C MET A 431 0.37 30.04 -8.33
N ARG A 432 -0.95 30.05 -8.13
CA ARG A 432 -1.65 28.87 -7.59
C ARG A 432 -1.61 27.75 -8.62
N TYR A 433 -1.92 26.53 -8.18
CA TYR A 433 -1.83 25.35 -9.05
C TYR A 433 -2.73 25.47 -10.29
N ASP A 434 -3.96 25.95 -10.14
CA ASP A 434 -4.92 26.20 -11.23
C ASP A 434 -4.37 27.20 -12.27
N GLU A 435 -3.79 28.30 -11.81
CA GLU A 435 -3.15 29.31 -12.65
C GLU A 435 -1.89 28.77 -13.36
N ALA A 436 -1.04 28.05 -12.62
CA ALA A 436 0.20 27.46 -13.13
C ALA A 436 -0.05 26.38 -14.20
N VAL A 437 -1.14 25.61 -14.06
CA VAL A 437 -1.57 24.63 -15.07
C VAL A 437 -1.94 25.31 -16.39
N LEU A 438 -2.71 26.41 -16.33
CA LEU A 438 -3.07 27.19 -17.51
C LEU A 438 -1.84 27.84 -18.15
N ALA A 439 -0.96 28.44 -17.33
CA ALA A 439 0.28 29.05 -17.79
C ALA A 439 1.24 28.03 -18.45
N ALA A 440 1.22 26.78 -17.99
CA ALA A 440 1.97 25.68 -18.58
C ALA A 440 1.37 25.14 -19.89
N GLY A 441 0.26 25.72 -20.37
CA GLY A 441 -0.41 25.34 -21.62
C GLY A 441 -1.35 24.13 -21.50
N TYR A 442 -1.77 23.77 -20.29
CA TYR A 442 -2.74 22.70 -20.05
C TYR A 442 -4.15 23.25 -19.80
N GLN A 443 -5.17 22.43 -20.08
CA GLN A 443 -6.56 22.74 -19.75
C GLN A 443 -6.83 22.57 -18.26
N HIS A 444 -7.86 23.25 -17.75
CA HIS A 444 -8.27 23.07 -16.36
C HIS A 444 -8.75 21.63 -16.13
N HIS A 445 -8.45 21.07 -14.95
CA HIS A 445 -8.69 19.66 -14.66
C HIS A 445 -10.17 19.26 -14.68
N SER A 446 -11.09 20.23 -14.53
CA SER A 446 -12.54 20.05 -14.69
C SER A 446 -12.97 19.70 -16.11
N ASP A 447 -12.14 20.03 -17.10
CA ASP A 447 -12.54 19.99 -18.51
C ASP A 447 -12.07 18.70 -19.19
N LEU A 448 -11.16 17.97 -18.55
CA LEU A 448 -10.46 16.82 -19.13
C LEU A 448 -11.32 15.56 -19.34
N ASN A 449 -12.52 15.50 -18.74
CA ASN A 449 -13.40 14.31 -18.78
C ASN A 449 -14.83 14.61 -19.23
N GLN A 450 -15.09 15.73 -19.91
CA GLN A 450 -16.39 15.94 -20.53
C GLN A 450 -16.58 14.94 -21.67
N ALA A 451 -17.57 14.05 -21.53
CA ALA A 451 -17.92 13.10 -22.58
C ALA A 451 -18.28 13.90 -23.85
N LYS A 452 -17.46 13.76 -24.90
CA LYS A 452 -17.65 14.47 -26.18
C LYS A 452 -18.97 14.11 -26.87
N THR A 453 -19.60 13.00 -26.48
CA THR A 453 -20.86 12.51 -27.05
C THR A 453 -21.79 12.02 -25.94
N LYS A 454 -23.02 12.56 -25.90
CA LYS A 454 -24.09 12.04 -25.04
C LYS A 454 -24.69 10.78 -25.68
N THR A 455 -24.83 9.71 -24.91
CA THR A 455 -25.43 8.44 -25.37
C THR A 455 -26.79 8.23 -24.73
N ARG A 456 -27.75 7.63 -25.45
CA ARG A 456 -29.09 7.30 -24.90
C ARG A 456 -29.01 6.35 -23.71
N ARG A 457 -28.14 5.34 -23.77
CA ARG A 457 -27.88 4.39 -22.68
C ARG A 457 -26.61 4.75 -21.93
N ILE A 458 -26.56 4.40 -20.65
CA ILE A 458 -25.34 4.50 -19.84
C ILE A 458 -24.32 3.46 -20.35
N PRO A 459 -23.12 3.89 -20.79
CA PRO A 459 -22.09 2.99 -21.29
C PRO A 459 -21.55 2.08 -20.19
N ARG A 460 -20.86 1.02 -20.60
CA ARG A 460 -20.26 0.09 -19.65
C ARG A 460 -19.19 0.81 -18.83
N ILE A 461 -19.33 0.72 -17.51
CA ILE A 461 -18.35 1.26 -16.56
C ILE A 461 -17.07 0.43 -16.65
N ASN A 462 -15.92 1.09 -16.84
CA ASN A 462 -14.64 0.40 -16.80
C ASN A 462 -14.32 0.02 -15.36
N LYS A 463 -13.89 -1.23 -15.16
CA LYS A 463 -13.49 -1.73 -13.83
C LYS A 463 -12.23 -1.05 -13.31
N GLU A 464 -11.38 -0.56 -14.21
CA GLU A 464 -10.12 0.10 -13.84
C GLU A 464 -10.34 1.44 -13.14
N ASP A 465 -11.43 2.14 -13.46
CA ASP A 465 -11.79 3.42 -12.84
C ASP A 465 -12.32 3.23 -11.41
N PHE A 466 -12.85 2.04 -11.10
CA PHE A 466 -13.48 1.70 -9.82
C PHE A 466 -12.88 0.42 -9.23
N PRO A 467 -11.69 0.50 -8.59
CA PRO A 467 -11.00 -0.67 -8.06
C PRO A 467 -11.75 -1.33 -6.89
N ASN A 468 -12.58 -0.58 -6.17
CA ASN A 468 -13.42 -1.14 -5.11
C ASN A 468 -14.54 -2.01 -5.73
N PRO A 469 -14.51 -3.35 -5.52
CA PRO A 469 -15.47 -4.26 -6.14
C PRO A 469 -16.92 -4.05 -5.65
N VAL A 470 -17.12 -3.52 -4.43
CA VAL A 470 -18.45 -3.21 -3.90
C VAL A 470 -19.06 -2.04 -4.67
N VAL A 471 -18.31 -0.93 -4.79
CA VAL A 471 -18.70 0.25 -5.58
C VAL A 471 -18.94 -0.13 -7.04
N TYR A 472 -18.00 -0.84 -7.67
CA TYR A 472 -18.13 -1.27 -9.06
C TYR A 472 -19.37 -2.13 -9.30
N ARG A 473 -19.71 -3.05 -8.37
CA ARG A 473 -20.92 -3.87 -8.47
C ARG A 473 -22.17 -3.01 -8.36
N ALA A 474 -22.26 -2.14 -7.36
CA ALA A 474 -23.41 -1.26 -7.15
C ALA A 474 -23.66 -0.36 -8.35
N LEU A 475 -22.62 0.32 -8.87
CA LEU A 475 -22.74 1.18 -10.06
C LEU A 475 -23.14 0.39 -11.31
N ASN A 476 -22.67 -0.86 -11.48
CA ASN A 476 -23.11 -1.68 -12.60
C ASN A 476 -24.57 -2.16 -12.48
N GLN A 477 -25.06 -2.40 -11.27
CA GLN A 477 -26.48 -2.74 -11.06
C GLN A 477 -27.36 -1.52 -11.28
N ALA A 478 -26.94 -0.34 -10.81
CA ALA A 478 -27.59 0.93 -11.10
C ALA A 478 -27.66 1.17 -12.62
N ARG A 479 -26.54 1.03 -13.33
CA ARG A 479 -26.49 1.11 -14.80
C ARG A 479 -27.49 0.19 -15.48
N LYS A 480 -27.60 -1.06 -15.04
CA LYS A 480 -28.53 -2.04 -15.63
C LYS A 480 -29.99 -1.62 -15.40
N LEU A 481 -30.31 -1.20 -14.19
CA LEU A 481 -31.66 -0.74 -13.84
C LEU A 481 -32.03 0.51 -14.64
N VAL A 482 -31.16 1.52 -14.68
CA VAL A 482 -31.39 2.75 -15.44
C VAL A 482 -31.54 2.47 -16.94
N ASN A 483 -30.71 1.60 -17.52
CA ASN A 483 -30.85 1.26 -18.94
C ASN A 483 -32.16 0.51 -19.23
N ALA A 484 -32.61 -0.37 -18.33
CA ALA A 484 -33.91 -1.03 -18.48
C ALA A 484 -35.07 -0.02 -18.40
N ILE A 485 -35.00 0.94 -17.47
CA ILE A 485 -35.96 2.04 -17.36
C ILE A 485 -35.96 2.88 -18.65
N ILE A 486 -34.79 3.20 -19.23
CA ILE A 486 -34.69 3.95 -20.49
C ILE A 486 -35.27 3.19 -21.68
N ASP A 487 -35.16 1.86 -21.68
CA ASP A 487 -35.68 0.99 -22.73
C ASP A 487 -37.21 0.87 -22.67
N GLU A 488 -37.77 0.92 -21.47
CA GLU A 488 -39.21 0.80 -21.22
C GLU A 488 -39.93 2.15 -21.30
N TYR A 489 -39.39 3.20 -20.66
CA TYR A 489 -40.06 4.48 -20.44
C TYR A 489 -39.48 5.64 -21.25
N GLY A 490 -38.38 5.44 -21.98
CA GLY A 490 -37.66 6.50 -22.68
C GLY A 490 -36.66 7.24 -21.78
N ALA A 491 -35.99 8.27 -22.32
CA ALA A 491 -34.94 8.99 -21.57
C ALA A 491 -35.54 9.94 -20.51
N PRO A 492 -35.01 9.96 -19.27
CA PRO A 492 -35.48 10.89 -18.24
C PRO A 492 -35.08 12.33 -18.55
N ALA A 493 -35.87 13.29 -18.09
CA ALA A 493 -35.54 14.72 -18.16
C ALA A 493 -34.50 15.12 -17.11
N ALA A 494 -34.55 14.50 -15.93
CA ALA A 494 -33.60 14.72 -14.84
C ALA A 494 -33.31 13.41 -14.10
N VAL A 495 -32.14 13.31 -13.47
CA VAL A 495 -31.75 12.17 -12.64
C VAL A 495 -31.27 12.69 -11.29
N HIS A 496 -31.95 12.29 -10.22
CA HIS A 496 -31.62 12.64 -8.84
C HIS A 496 -30.98 11.41 -8.19
N ILE A 497 -29.78 11.55 -7.64
CA ILE A 497 -29.00 10.42 -7.13
C ILE A 497 -28.70 10.65 -5.65
N GLU A 498 -29.14 9.70 -4.83
CA GLU A 498 -28.68 9.50 -3.47
C GLU A 498 -27.67 8.34 -3.44
N LEU A 499 -26.49 8.60 -2.89
CA LEU A 499 -25.48 7.58 -2.65
C LEU A 499 -25.44 7.29 -1.15
N ALA A 500 -25.54 6.01 -0.79
CA ALA A 500 -25.35 5.62 0.61
C ALA A 500 -23.97 6.08 1.09
N ARG A 501 -23.93 6.79 2.24
CA ARG A 501 -22.69 7.32 2.85
C ARG A 501 -21.64 6.24 3.10
N ASP A 502 -22.07 4.99 3.23
CA ASP A 502 -21.24 3.82 3.50
C ASP A 502 -20.69 3.14 2.23
N LEU A 503 -21.16 3.51 1.04
CA LEU A 503 -20.80 2.84 -0.21
C LEU A 503 -19.30 2.91 -0.52
N SER A 504 -18.66 4.04 -0.18
CA SER A 504 -17.22 4.26 -0.36
C SER A 504 -16.38 3.91 0.87
N LYS A 505 -17.02 3.64 2.03
CA LYS A 505 -16.32 3.46 3.31
C LYS A 505 -15.74 2.05 3.45
N PRO A 506 -14.51 1.91 3.97
CA PRO A 506 -13.94 0.60 4.33
C PRO A 506 -14.78 -0.14 5.38
N TRP A 507 -14.55 -1.44 5.54
CA TRP A 507 -15.26 -2.26 6.53
C TRP A 507 -15.05 -1.76 7.97
N ASP A 508 -13.83 -1.40 8.36
CA ASP A 508 -13.53 -0.90 9.71
C ASP A 508 -14.28 0.40 10.04
N GLU A 509 -14.35 1.32 9.08
CA GLU A 509 -15.07 2.58 9.25
C GLU A 509 -16.58 2.34 9.38
N ARG A 510 -17.14 1.39 8.62
CA ARG A 510 -18.54 0.98 8.76
C ARG A 510 -18.82 0.35 10.13
N LYS A 511 -17.89 -0.47 10.63
CA LYS A 511 -17.98 -1.06 11.98
C LYS A 511 -17.87 -0.01 13.08
N GLN A 512 -17.05 1.02 12.88
CA GLN A 512 -16.99 2.14 13.80
C GLN A 512 -18.31 2.90 13.83
N ILE A 513 -18.89 3.21 12.66
CA ILE A 513 -20.22 3.86 12.58
C ILE A 513 -21.29 3.02 13.27
N GLU A 514 -21.29 1.69 13.07
CA GLU A 514 -22.23 0.78 13.75
C GLU A 514 -22.07 0.82 15.27
N ARG A 515 -20.82 0.88 15.76
CA ARG A 515 -20.52 1.04 17.19
C ARG A 515 -20.99 2.40 17.70
N ASP A 516 -20.69 3.48 17.00
CA ASP A 516 -21.09 4.84 17.39
C ASP A 516 -22.61 4.97 17.42
N GLN A 517 -23.31 4.37 16.45
CA GLN A 517 -24.79 4.29 16.44
C GLN A 517 -25.32 3.46 17.61
N LYS A 518 -24.65 2.37 17.98
CA LYS A 518 -25.01 1.59 19.18
C LYS A 518 -24.82 2.42 20.44
N THR A 519 -23.67 3.05 20.62
CA THR A 519 -23.40 3.95 21.75
C THR A 519 -24.41 5.10 21.81
N PHE A 520 -24.79 5.67 20.67
CA PHE A 520 -25.83 6.69 20.60
C PHE A 520 -27.20 6.15 21.04
N ARG A 521 -27.57 4.93 20.63
CA ARG A 521 -28.81 4.28 21.10
C ARG A 521 -28.77 4.03 22.62
N ASP A 522 -27.67 3.50 23.13
CA ASP A 522 -27.50 3.22 24.56
C ASP A 522 -27.58 4.53 25.38
N ASN A 523 -26.95 5.61 24.90
CA ASN A 523 -27.04 6.93 25.52
C ASN A 523 -28.46 7.50 25.46
N LYS A 524 -29.17 7.28 24.35
CA LYS A 524 -30.58 7.69 24.19
C LYS A 524 -31.48 6.94 25.17
N GLU A 525 -31.23 5.65 25.39
CA GLU A 525 -31.98 4.83 26.35
C GLU A 525 -31.74 5.29 27.80
N LYS A 526 -30.49 5.55 28.17
CA LYS A 526 -30.15 6.17 29.47
C LYS A 526 -30.82 7.53 29.67
N ALA A 527 -30.83 8.37 28.64
CA ALA A 527 -31.53 9.65 28.69
C ALA A 527 -33.05 9.46 28.87
N ALA A 528 -33.63 8.42 28.27
CA ALA A 528 -35.03 8.08 28.43
C ALA A 528 -35.36 7.49 29.81
N GLU A 529 -34.43 6.75 30.43
CA GLU A 529 -34.51 6.32 31.83
C GLU A 529 -34.48 7.51 32.77
N LYS A 530 -33.48 8.41 32.61
CA LYS A 530 -33.40 9.67 33.37
C LYS A 530 -34.68 10.49 33.26
N PHE A 531 -35.25 10.59 32.06
CA PHE A 531 -36.53 11.28 31.86
C PHE A 531 -37.68 10.59 32.62
N ARG A 532 -37.77 9.25 32.58
CA ARG A 532 -38.78 8.49 33.32
C ARG A 532 -38.66 8.68 34.84
N GLU A 533 -37.43 8.71 35.36
CA GLU A 533 -37.18 8.98 36.79
C GLU A 533 -37.61 10.39 37.20
N LEU A 534 -37.35 11.39 36.35
CA LEU A 534 -37.65 12.80 36.64
C LEU A 534 -39.14 13.14 36.50
N PHE A 535 -39.83 12.57 35.51
CA PHE A 535 -41.19 12.99 35.12
C PHE A 535 -42.25 11.88 35.26
N GLY A 536 -41.87 10.67 35.69
CA GLY A 536 -42.81 9.56 35.92
C GLY A 536 -43.47 8.98 34.67
N GLN A 537 -43.02 9.37 33.48
CA GLN A 537 -43.59 8.96 32.19
C GLN A 537 -42.51 8.75 31.12
N SER A 538 -42.84 7.99 30.07
CA SER A 538 -41.93 7.78 28.94
C SER A 538 -41.85 9.02 28.04
N PRO A 539 -40.64 9.44 27.62
CA PRO A 539 -40.48 10.64 26.79
C PRO A 539 -40.93 10.45 25.34
N LYS A 540 -41.50 11.51 24.75
CA LYS A 540 -41.62 11.73 23.32
C LYS A 540 -40.27 12.21 22.75
N LYS A 541 -40.12 12.17 21.42
CA LYS A 541 -38.86 12.51 20.74
C LYS A 541 -38.37 13.93 21.08
N ASP A 542 -39.26 14.90 21.01
CA ASP A 542 -39.03 16.31 21.31
C ASP A 542 -38.68 16.56 22.79
N GLN A 543 -39.35 15.88 23.72
CA GLN A 543 -39.06 15.95 25.15
C GLN A 543 -37.65 15.42 25.49
N LEU A 544 -37.24 14.34 24.82
CA LEU A 544 -35.90 13.78 24.98
C LEU A 544 -34.82 14.72 24.41
N ASP A 545 -35.10 15.34 23.26
CA ASP A 545 -34.24 16.37 22.70
C ASP A 545 -34.16 17.61 23.62
N LYS A 546 -35.28 18.05 24.22
CA LYS A 546 -35.32 19.13 25.23
C LYS A 546 -34.46 18.78 26.46
N LEU A 547 -34.54 17.57 26.99
CA LEU A 547 -33.74 17.15 28.15
C LEU A 547 -32.25 17.10 27.82
N ARG A 548 -31.89 16.56 26.65
CA ARG A 548 -30.49 16.57 26.19
C ARG A 548 -29.98 18.00 26.05
N LEU A 549 -30.76 18.88 25.41
CA LEU A 549 -30.38 20.28 25.24
C LEU A 549 -30.27 21.01 26.58
N TYR A 550 -31.19 20.75 27.53
CA TYR A 550 -31.09 21.29 28.88
C TYR A 550 -29.76 20.90 29.55
N ASP A 551 -29.38 19.62 29.50
CA ASP A 551 -28.11 19.14 30.06
C ASP A 551 -26.89 19.74 29.34
N GLU A 552 -26.91 19.81 28.00
CA GLU A 552 -25.83 20.38 27.19
C GLU A 552 -25.71 21.92 27.32
N GLN A 553 -26.78 22.58 27.75
CA GLN A 553 -26.85 24.03 27.98
C GLN A 553 -26.67 24.41 29.46
N ASP A 554 -26.19 23.48 30.30
CA ASP A 554 -26.02 23.67 31.75
C ASP A 554 -27.29 24.20 32.45
N GLY A 555 -28.47 23.78 31.96
CA GLY A 555 -29.78 24.17 32.48
C GLY A 555 -30.13 25.64 32.29
N LYS A 556 -29.60 26.31 31.27
CA LYS A 556 -29.87 27.73 30.99
C LYS A 556 -30.39 27.95 29.59
N CYS A 557 -31.25 28.95 29.43
CA CYS A 557 -31.71 29.39 28.12
C CYS A 557 -30.53 29.99 27.35
N ALA A 558 -30.23 29.45 26.16
CA ALA A 558 -29.14 29.98 25.32
C ALA A 558 -29.36 31.44 24.86
N TYR A 559 -30.60 31.95 24.92
CA TYR A 559 -30.92 33.32 24.49
C TYR A 559 -30.96 34.32 25.65
N SER A 560 -31.63 34.01 26.76
CA SER A 560 -31.76 34.93 27.92
C SER A 560 -30.72 34.68 29.01
N LEU A 561 -29.96 33.58 28.93
CA LEU A 561 -29.02 33.09 29.94
C LEU A 561 -29.64 32.81 31.32
N THR A 562 -30.97 32.91 31.43
CA THR A 562 -31.72 32.61 32.66
C THR A 562 -31.77 31.10 32.89
N PRO A 563 -31.71 30.65 34.15
CA PRO A 563 -31.93 29.24 34.49
C PRO A 563 -33.29 28.76 33.97
N LEU A 564 -33.32 27.56 33.40
CA LEU A 564 -34.52 26.84 33.03
C LEU A 564 -34.95 25.98 34.22
N ASP A 565 -36.24 25.96 34.56
CA ASP A 565 -36.73 25.04 35.59
C ASP A 565 -36.93 23.66 34.96
N LEU A 566 -36.08 22.70 35.36
CA LEU A 566 -36.15 21.32 34.89
C LEU A 566 -37.54 20.69 35.11
N ARG A 567 -38.26 21.06 36.16
CA ARG A 567 -39.59 20.49 36.46
C ARG A 567 -40.67 20.94 35.46
N ARG A 568 -40.41 22.04 34.75
CA ARG A 568 -41.32 22.64 33.75
C ARG A 568 -40.90 22.29 32.32
N LEU A 569 -39.91 21.42 32.14
CA LEU A 569 -39.39 21.05 30.83
C LEU A 569 -40.46 20.38 29.93
N ASP A 570 -41.45 19.74 30.55
CA ASP A 570 -42.56 19.07 29.89
C ASP A 570 -43.80 19.96 29.66
N GLU A 571 -43.77 21.20 30.14
CA GLU A 571 -44.82 22.17 29.84
C GLU A 571 -44.65 22.65 28.38
N ASN A 572 -45.77 22.74 27.66
CA ASN A 572 -45.79 23.23 26.28
C ASN A 572 -45.52 24.72 26.18
#